data_AF-A0A4V0HV70-F1
#
_entry.id   AF-A0A4V0HV70-F1
#
_cell.length_a   1.000
_cell.length_b   1.000
_cell.length_c   1.000
_cell.angle_alpha   90.00
_cell.angle_beta   90.00
_cell.angle_gamma   90.00
#
_symmetry.space_group_name_H-M   'P 1'
#
loop_
_entity.id
_entity.type
_entity.pdbx_description
1 polymer ?
#
loop_
_entity_poly.entity_id
_entity_poly.type
_entity_poly.pdbx_seq_one_letter_code
_entity_poly.pdbx_strand_id
1 'polypeptide(L)'
;MLDATAGVVGSEAADSWNYVLRGLWTSALRLDELMHVSWDKPGTIRPLWQAGKHPVLDIPAAMQKNDTEESIPLHPWFEAVLLEIQEGQRSGWVFNPASLQLKLGRRTEPRRPDAEWVGKVIARIGEAAGIEVEPADERTGRPTKYATAHDLRRSCGDRLREAGVPPLVICRVMRHASWETTRKHYAPGNVQSDAEVLRSVLAEKEKSAATKPAG
;
A
#
# COMPACT_ATOMS: atom_id res chain seq x y z
N MET A 1 12.27 -5.67 7.37
CA MET A 1 11.83 -6.32 6.11
C MET A 1 12.76 -6.00 4.96
N LEU A 2 13.01 -4.72 4.62
CA LEU A 2 13.80 -4.34 3.44
C LEU A 2 15.21 -5.00 3.41
N ASP A 3 15.90 -5.03 4.54
CA ASP A 3 17.24 -5.62 4.64
C ASP A 3 17.25 -7.14 4.39
N ALA A 4 16.14 -7.82 4.71
CA ALA A 4 15.99 -9.26 4.50
C ALA A 4 15.51 -9.61 3.08
N THR A 5 15.00 -8.64 2.31
CA THR A 5 14.41 -8.86 0.99
C THR A 5 15.39 -9.59 0.06
N ALA A 6 16.62 -9.09 -0.08
CA ALA A 6 17.61 -9.66 -1.00
C ALA A 6 17.95 -11.13 -0.68
N GLY A 7 17.92 -11.53 0.60
CA GLY A 7 18.14 -12.91 1.01
C GLY A 7 17.02 -13.87 0.57
N VAL A 8 15.81 -13.35 0.34
CA VAL A 8 14.64 -14.15 -0.07
C VAL A 8 14.44 -14.15 -1.58
N VAL A 9 14.56 -12.99 -2.22
CA VAL A 9 14.22 -12.83 -3.65
C VAL A 9 15.43 -12.80 -4.58
N GLY A 10 16.64 -12.74 -4.01
CA GLY A 10 17.89 -12.49 -4.74
C GLY A 10 18.12 -10.99 -4.97
N SER A 11 19.39 -10.59 -5.02
CA SER A 11 19.78 -9.19 -5.13
C SER A 11 19.26 -8.50 -6.39
N GLU A 12 19.17 -9.23 -7.52
CA GLU A 12 18.67 -8.68 -8.78
C GLU A 12 17.19 -8.29 -8.72
N ALA A 13 16.39 -8.99 -7.93
CA ALA A 13 14.96 -8.70 -7.78
C ALA A 13 14.68 -7.72 -6.63
N ALA A 14 15.61 -7.57 -5.68
CA ALA A 14 15.38 -6.92 -4.39
C ALA A 14 14.74 -5.53 -4.49
N ASP A 15 15.19 -4.69 -5.42
CA ASP A 15 14.69 -3.32 -5.57
C ASP A 15 13.20 -3.29 -5.95
N SER A 16 12.80 -4.14 -6.90
CA SER A 16 11.40 -4.24 -7.32
C SER A 16 10.48 -4.72 -6.19
N TRP A 17 10.96 -5.62 -5.33
CA TRP A 17 10.24 -6.11 -4.16
C TRP A 17 10.21 -5.09 -3.01
N ASN A 18 11.32 -4.37 -2.80
CA ASN A 18 11.37 -3.26 -1.84
C ASN A 18 10.38 -2.16 -2.22
N TYR A 19 10.23 -1.87 -3.51
CA TYR A 19 9.22 -0.92 -3.98
C TYR A 19 7.79 -1.39 -3.65
N VAL A 20 7.47 -2.68 -3.82
CA VAL A 20 6.18 -3.27 -3.40
C VAL A 20 5.95 -3.12 -1.89
N LEU A 21 6.96 -3.46 -1.06
CA LEU A 21 6.86 -3.36 0.40
C LEU A 21 6.60 -1.91 0.85
N ARG A 22 7.31 -0.95 0.25
CA ARG A 22 7.10 0.49 0.49
C ARG A 22 5.71 0.95 0.04
N GLY A 23 5.24 0.45 -1.11
CA GLY A 23 3.89 0.68 -1.59
C GLY A 23 2.82 0.21 -0.62
N LEU A 24 2.91 -1.03 -0.10
CA LEU A 24 1.97 -1.54 0.91
C LEU A 24 2.01 -0.75 2.21
N TRP A 25 3.23 -0.44 2.67
CA TRP A 25 3.45 0.31 3.90
C TRP A 25 2.81 1.69 3.86
N THR A 26 2.80 2.35 2.69
CA THR A 26 2.41 3.77 2.56
C THR A 26 1.02 3.99 1.97
N SER A 27 0.45 3.03 1.24
CA SER A 27 -0.79 3.22 0.48
C SER A 27 -2.07 2.88 1.24
N ALA A 28 -1.99 2.03 2.27
CA ALA A 28 -3.14 1.37 2.90
C ALA A 28 -4.00 0.50 1.95
N LEU A 29 -3.55 0.24 0.72
CA LEU A 29 -4.23 -0.64 -0.24
C LEU A 29 -4.11 -2.11 0.17
N ARG A 30 -5.09 -2.93 -0.21
CA ARG A 30 -4.94 -4.40 -0.19
C ARG A 30 -3.84 -4.78 -1.18
N LEU A 31 -3.23 -5.94 -0.99
CA LEU A 31 -2.22 -6.42 -1.92
C LEU A 31 -2.75 -6.53 -3.36
N ASP A 32 -3.96 -7.07 -3.54
CA ASP A 32 -4.58 -7.17 -4.86
C ASP A 32 -4.79 -5.79 -5.49
N GLU A 33 -5.23 -4.80 -4.70
CA GLU A 33 -5.43 -3.42 -5.15
C GLU A 33 -4.09 -2.78 -5.55
N LEU A 34 -3.05 -2.93 -4.71
CA LEU A 34 -1.71 -2.42 -5.00
C LEU A 34 -1.15 -3.02 -6.29
N MET A 35 -1.31 -4.34 -6.47
CA MET A 35 -0.93 -5.05 -7.68
C MET A 35 -1.83 -4.71 -8.88
N HIS A 36 -2.90 -3.94 -8.69
CA HIS A 36 -3.74 -3.43 -9.77
C HIS A 36 -3.56 -1.93 -10.00
N VAL A 37 -2.56 -1.29 -9.39
CA VAL A 37 -2.22 0.10 -9.68
C VAL A 37 -1.39 0.18 -10.96
N SER A 38 -1.83 1.01 -11.91
CA SER A 38 -1.11 1.27 -13.15
C SER A 38 -1.05 2.77 -13.47
N TRP A 39 -0.14 3.14 -14.36
CA TRP A 39 -0.03 4.49 -14.88
C TRP A 39 -1.04 4.76 -16.00
N ASP A 40 -1.23 3.78 -16.89
CA ASP A 40 -1.88 3.99 -18.20
C ASP A 40 -2.89 2.90 -18.60
N LYS A 41 -3.03 1.82 -17.82
CA LYS A 41 -3.88 0.69 -18.21
C LYS A 41 -5.36 0.97 -17.92
N PRO A 42 -6.26 0.81 -18.91
CA PRO A 42 -7.70 0.90 -18.67
C PRO A 42 -8.19 -0.13 -17.65
N GLY A 43 -9.21 0.23 -16.86
CA GLY A 43 -9.81 -0.67 -15.87
C GLY A 43 -8.90 -1.01 -14.69
N THR A 44 -7.91 -0.17 -14.41
CA THR A 44 -6.98 -0.32 -13.28
C THR A 44 -7.03 0.88 -12.33
N ILE A 45 -6.48 0.70 -11.13
CA ILE A 45 -6.38 1.78 -10.15
C ILE A 45 -5.32 2.77 -10.63
N ARG A 46 -5.63 4.07 -10.67
CA ARG A 46 -4.74 5.08 -11.24
C ARG A 46 -4.54 6.28 -10.31
N PRO A 47 -3.30 6.70 -10.06
CA PRO A 47 -3.05 7.97 -9.39
C PRO A 47 -3.29 9.13 -10.37
N LEU A 48 -4.05 10.13 -9.94
CA LEU A 48 -4.40 11.29 -10.75
C LEU A 48 -3.95 12.58 -10.06
N TRP A 49 -3.16 13.38 -10.78
CA TRP A 49 -2.78 14.74 -10.42
C TRP A 49 -3.52 15.70 -11.34
N GLN A 50 -4.48 16.44 -10.79
CA GLN A 50 -5.25 17.45 -11.53
C GLN A 50 -4.86 18.84 -11.05
N ALA A 51 -4.63 19.77 -11.98
CA ALA A 51 -4.31 21.15 -11.64
C ALA A 51 -5.41 21.78 -10.76
N GLY A 52 -5.00 22.45 -9.69
CA GLY A 52 -5.91 23.09 -8.73
C GLY A 52 -6.66 22.14 -7.80
N LYS A 53 -6.32 20.84 -7.78
CA LYS A 53 -6.93 19.84 -6.90
C LYS A 53 -5.86 19.03 -6.17
N HIS A 54 -6.24 18.46 -5.03
CA HIS A 54 -5.41 17.48 -4.37
C HIS A 54 -5.40 16.15 -5.16
N PRO A 55 -4.24 15.47 -5.22
CA PRO A 55 -4.10 14.17 -5.85
C PRO A 55 -5.06 13.13 -5.28
N VAL A 56 -5.60 12.30 -6.16
CA VAL A 56 -6.54 11.23 -5.81
C VAL A 56 -6.11 9.91 -6.45
N LEU A 57 -6.60 8.82 -5.89
CA LEU A 57 -6.50 7.50 -6.48
C LEU A 57 -7.86 7.12 -7.07
N ASP A 58 -7.92 7.00 -8.38
CA ASP A 58 -9.08 6.57 -9.14
C ASP A 58 -9.24 5.05 -9.06
N ILE A 59 -10.41 4.58 -8.63
CA ILE A 59 -10.70 3.15 -8.45
C ILE A 59 -11.87 2.77 -9.37
N PRO A 60 -11.63 1.95 -10.41
CA PRO A 60 -12.66 1.56 -11.37
C PRO A 60 -13.86 0.90 -10.71
N ALA A 61 -15.06 1.19 -11.22
CA ALA A 61 -16.32 0.61 -10.73
C ALA A 61 -16.32 -0.93 -10.71
N ALA A 62 -15.70 -1.56 -11.73
CA ALA A 62 -15.56 -3.01 -11.83
C ALA A 62 -14.78 -3.68 -10.67
N MET A 63 -14.02 -2.90 -9.90
CA MET A 63 -13.31 -3.38 -8.70
C MET A 63 -14.11 -3.16 -7.41
N GLN A 64 -15.35 -2.67 -7.50
CA GLN A 64 -16.20 -2.36 -6.36
C GLN A 64 -17.40 -3.29 -6.34
N LYS A 65 -17.76 -3.78 -5.14
CA LYS A 65 -18.93 -4.64 -4.95
C LYS A 65 -20.26 -3.95 -5.31
N ASN A 66 -20.26 -2.61 -5.39
CA ASN A 66 -21.45 -1.79 -5.63
C ASN A 66 -21.41 -1.01 -6.95
N ASP A 67 -20.44 -1.30 -7.84
CA ASP A 67 -20.35 -0.73 -9.19
C ASP A 67 -20.39 0.81 -9.28
N THR A 68 -19.94 1.51 -8.24
CA THR A 68 -19.79 2.98 -8.26
C THR A 68 -18.35 3.36 -8.54
N GLU A 69 -18.09 4.31 -9.43
CA GLU A 69 -16.76 4.93 -9.50
C GLU A 69 -16.48 5.66 -8.18
N GLU A 70 -15.35 5.34 -7.52
CA GLU A 70 -14.95 6.00 -6.28
C GLU A 70 -13.50 6.42 -6.41
N SER A 71 -13.25 7.71 -6.24
CA SER A 71 -11.89 8.19 -5.98
C SER A 71 -11.68 8.25 -4.47
N ILE A 72 -10.47 7.92 -4.03
CA ILE A 72 -10.04 8.16 -2.64
C ILE A 72 -8.90 9.18 -2.62
N PRO A 73 -8.70 9.90 -1.50
CA PRO A 73 -7.53 10.76 -1.36
C PRO A 73 -6.23 10.00 -1.61
N LEU A 74 -5.36 10.53 -2.47
CA LEU A 74 -4.01 9.97 -2.59
C LEU A 74 -3.18 10.46 -1.42
N HIS A 75 -2.84 9.51 -0.57
CA HIS A 75 -2.10 9.75 0.65
C HIS A 75 -0.68 10.27 0.37
N PRO A 76 -0.19 11.32 1.07
CA PRO A 76 1.14 11.91 0.85
C PRO A 76 2.31 10.94 0.93
N TRP A 77 2.36 10.00 1.90
CA TRP A 77 3.47 9.05 1.92
C TRP A 77 3.43 8.08 0.74
N PHE A 78 2.23 7.79 0.20
CA PHE A 78 2.12 6.96 -0.99
C PHE A 78 2.48 7.74 -2.25
N GLU A 79 2.02 8.98 -2.36
CA GLU A 79 2.43 9.92 -3.41
C GLU A 79 3.95 10.05 -3.46
N ALA A 80 4.63 10.17 -2.32
CA ALA A 80 6.09 10.25 -2.28
C ALA A 80 6.76 9.02 -2.94
N VAL A 81 6.24 7.81 -2.70
CA VAL A 81 6.72 6.58 -3.36
C VAL A 81 6.47 6.65 -4.87
N LEU A 82 5.27 7.07 -5.29
CA LEU A 82 4.91 7.18 -6.70
C LEU A 82 5.76 8.20 -7.47
N LEU A 83 6.13 9.30 -6.81
CA LEU A 83 6.92 10.38 -7.39
C LEU A 83 8.41 10.02 -7.56
N GLU A 84 8.89 8.92 -6.98
CA GLU A 84 10.24 8.38 -7.27
C GLU A 84 10.38 7.99 -8.75
N ILE A 85 9.27 7.61 -9.39
CA ILE A 85 9.23 7.36 -10.83
C ILE A 85 8.93 8.67 -11.55
N GLN A 86 9.90 9.11 -12.35
CA GLN A 86 9.80 10.33 -13.15
C GLN A 86 8.67 10.20 -14.18
N GLU A 87 8.01 11.32 -14.49
CA GLU A 87 6.82 11.33 -15.37
C GLU A 87 7.06 10.64 -16.72
N GLY A 88 8.21 10.86 -17.35
CA GLY A 88 8.57 10.21 -18.62
C GLY A 88 8.79 8.69 -18.55
N GLN A 89 8.85 8.12 -17.35
CA GLN A 89 9.02 6.68 -17.10
C GLN A 89 7.72 6.00 -16.63
N ARG A 90 6.64 6.77 -16.42
CA ARG A 90 5.35 6.26 -15.93
C ARG A 90 4.59 5.55 -17.04
N SER A 91 4.84 4.26 -17.20
CA SER A 91 4.10 3.40 -18.12
C SER A 91 3.84 2.03 -17.53
N GLY A 92 2.69 1.43 -17.85
CA GLY A 92 2.31 0.11 -17.38
C GLY A 92 2.01 0.04 -15.88
N TRP A 93 2.38 -1.08 -15.25
CA TRP A 93 2.12 -1.32 -13.83
C TRP A 93 3.03 -0.49 -12.94
N VAL A 94 2.47 0.17 -11.91
CA VAL A 94 3.27 0.90 -10.92
C VAL A 94 4.16 -0.07 -10.14
N PHE A 95 3.59 -1.19 -9.71
CA PHE A 95 4.27 -2.22 -8.95
C PHE A 95 4.49 -3.46 -9.81
N ASN A 96 5.72 -3.69 -10.25
CA ASN A 96 6.06 -4.81 -11.11
C ASN A 96 7.20 -5.65 -10.50
N PRO A 97 6.93 -6.41 -9.42
CA PRO A 97 7.97 -7.23 -8.78
C PRO A 97 8.54 -8.23 -9.79
N ALA A 98 9.86 -8.28 -9.86
CA ALA A 98 10.56 -9.21 -10.73
C ALA A 98 10.22 -10.65 -10.34
N SER A 99 9.96 -11.48 -11.36
CA SER A 99 9.77 -12.91 -11.16
C SER A 99 11.07 -13.51 -10.60
N LEU A 100 10.94 -14.36 -9.59
CA LEU A 100 12.09 -15.01 -8.98
C LEU A 100 12.67 -16.01 -9.99
N GLN A 101 13.95 -15.87 -10.34
CA GLN A 101 14.66 -16.98 -10.97
C GLN A 101 14.78 -18.09 -9.94
N LEU A 102 13.86 -19.06 -10.00
CA LEU A 102 14.03 -20.30 -9.27
C LEU A 102 15.35 -20.92 -9.75
N LYS A 103 16.26 -21.20 -8.81
CA LYS A 103 17.54 -21.91 -9.05
C LYS A 103 17.39 -23.29 -9.75
N LEU A 104 16.17 -23.72 -10.07
CA LEU A 104 15.91 -24.85 -10.94
C LEU A 104 15.78 -24.32 -12.37
N GLY A 105 16.72 -24.67 -13.25
CA GLY A 105 16.87 -24.25 -14.66
C GLY A 105 15.66 -24.49 -15.59
N ARG A 106 14.48 -24.02 -15.20
CA ARG A 106 13.29 -23.88 -16.01
C ARG A 106 13.33 -22.49 -16.63
N ARG A 107 13.16 -22.42 -17.95
CA ARG A 107 12.86 -21.18 -18.65
C ARG A 107 11.57 -20.63 -18.05
N THR A 108 11.73 -19.68 -17.13
CA THR A 108 10.60 -18.99 -16.53
C THR A 108 10.34 -17.84 -17.49
N GLU A 109 9.20 -17.86 -18.19
CA GLU A 109 8.76 -16.66 -18.89
C GLU A 109 8.75 -15.51 -17.87
N PRO A 110 9.28 -14.32 -18.21
CA PRO A 110 9.29 -13.16 -17.32
C PRO A 110 7.86 -12.62 -17.19
N ARG A 111 6.99 -13.37 -16.52
CA ARG A 111 5.61 -13.01 -16.23
C ARG A 111 5.57 -12.38 -14.84
N ARG A 112 4.93 -11.21 -14.76
CA ARG A 112 4.61 -10.55 -13.50
C ARG A 112 3.88 -11.53 -12.57
N PRO A 113 4.38 -11.77 -11.35
CA PRO A 113 3.70 -12.66 -10.41
C PRO A 113 2.31 -12.14 -10.03
N ASP A 114 1.38 -13.06 -9.79
CA ASP A 114 0.07 -12.70 -9.25
C ASP A 114 0.15 -12.31 -7.77
N ALA A 115 -0.91 -11.68 -7.27
CA ALA A 115 -0.96 -11.15 -5.92
C ALA A 115 -0.90 -12.25 -4.84
N GLU A 116 -1.41 -13.45 -5.13
CA GLU A 116 -1.32 -14.58 -4.19
C GLU A 116 0.15 -14.99 -3.98
N TRP A 117 0.91 -15.13 -5.06
CA TRP A 117 2.33 -15.44 -5.00
C TRP A 117 3.13 -14.32 -4.34
N VAL A 118 2.85 -13.05 -4.68
CA VAL A 118 3.48 -11.90 -4.04
C VAL A 118 3.23 -11.93 -2.52
N GLY A 119 2.02 -12.26 -2.08
CA GLY A 119 1.68 -12.38 -0.67
C GLY A 119 2.51 -13.45 0.05
N LYS A 120 2.71 -14.62 -0.57
CA LYS A 120 3.56 -15.70 -0.05
C LYS A 120 5.01 -15.26 0.09
N VAL A 121 5.55 -14.54 -0.89
CA VAL A 121 6.94 -14.05 -0.84
C VAL A 121 7.10 -12.97 0.23
N ILE A 122 6.15 -12.04 0.37
CA ILE A 122 6.17 -11.02 1.43
C ILE A 122 6.16 -11.67 2.82
N ALA A 123 5.34 -12.70 3.02
CA ALA A 123 5.34 -13.44 4.29
C ALA A 123 6.70 -14.08 4.60
N ARG A 124 7.37 -14.67 3.58
CA ARG A 124 8.74 -15.18 3.72
C ARG A 124 9.76 -14.09 4.04
N ILE A 125 9.60 -12.89 3.46
CA ILE A 125 10.44 -11.73 3.81
C ILE A 125 10.20 -11.31 5.26
N GLY A 126 8.95 -11.35 5.74
CA GLY A 126 8.61 -11.04 7.12
C GLY A 126 9.24 -12.01 8.12
N GLU A 127 9.17 -13.31 7.81
CA GLU A 127 9.82 -14.38 8.56
C GLU A 127 11.34 -14.25 8.55
N ALA A 128 11.95 -14.07 7.37
CA ALA A 128 13.39 -13.88 7.25
C ALA A 128 13.89 -12.61 7.97
N ALA A 129 13.04 -11.59 8.09
CA ALA A 129 13.33 -10.38 8.86
C ALA A 129 13.12 -10.54 10.37
N GLY A 130 12.57 -11.66 10.84
CA GLY A 130 12.28 -11.91 12.26
C GLY A 130 11.22 -10.97 12.85
N ILE A 131 10.31 -10.45 12.02
CA ILE A 131 9.28 -9.50 12.50
C ILE A 131 8.04 -10.30 12.91
N GLU A 132 7.97 -10.61 14.20
CA GLU A 132 6.83 -11.31 14.81
C GLU A 132 5.65 -10.34 15.02
N VAL A 133 4.46 -10.76 14.60
CA VAL A 133 3.20 -10.03 14.81
C VAL A 133 2.29 -10.71 15.83
N GLU A 134 2.46 -12.02 16.03
CA GLU A 134 1.77 -12.80 17.05
C GLU A 134 2.73 -13.91 17.52
N PRO A 135 3.06 -13.97 18.83
CA PRO A 135 3.93 -15.02 19.35
C PRO A 135 3.26 -16.39 19.25
N ALA A 136 4.05 -17.46 19.23
CA ALA A 136 3.52 -18.81 19.33
C ALA A 136 2.69 -18.99 20.60
N ASP A 137 1.59 -19.70 20.49
CA ASP A 137 0.76 -20.08 21.63
C ASP A 137 0.95 -21.57 21.90
N GLU A 138 1.78 -21.88 22.89
CA GLU A 138 2.09 -23.26 23.32
C GLU A 138 0.86 -24.03 23.77
N ARG A 139 -0.16 -23.34 24.31
CA ARG A 139 -1.39 -23.96 24.81
C ARG A 139 -2.32 -24.37 23.67
N THR A 140 -2.33 -23.63 22.57
CA THR A 140 -3.16 -23.95 21.40
C THR A 140 -2.39 -24.59 20.25
N GLY A 141 -1.06 -24.70 20.37
CA GLY A 141 -0.18 -25.23 19.33
C GLY A 141 -0.07 -24.32 18.10
N ARG A 142 -0.43 -23.04 18.23
CA ARG A 142 -0.38 -22.09 17.10
C ARG A 142 1.05 -21.60 16.91
N PRO A 143 1.60 -21.68 15.69
CA PRO A 143 2.95 -21.18 15.42
C PRO A 143 3.01 -19.66 15.48
N THR A 144 4.21 -19.12 15.71
CA THR A 144 4.51 -17.69 15.58
C THR A 144 4.07 -17.19 14.20
N LYS A 145 3.39 -16.05 14.17
CA LYS A 145 3.07 -15.36 12.92
C LYS A 145 4.04 -14.23 12.70
N TYR A 146 4.55 -14.16 11.48
CA TYR A 146 5.42 -13.09 11.02
C TYR A 146 4.68 -12.08 10.16
N ALA A 147 5.27 -10.90 9.98
CA ALA A 147 4.66 -9.81 9.23
C ALA A 147 4.28 -10.21 7.80
N THR A 148 3.04 -9.92 7.43
CA THR A 148 2.49 -10.16 6.09
C THR A 148 2.11 -8.85 5.40
N ALA A 149 1.66 -8.94 4.15
CA ALA A 149 1.09 -7.79 3.43
C ALA A 149 -0.11 -7.16 4.16
N HIS A 150 -0.89 -7.97 4.88
CA HIS A 150 -2.02 -7.47 5.68
C HIS A 150 -1.53 -6.63 6.87
N ASP A 151 -0.44 -7.03 7.52
CA ASP A 151 0.12 -6.31 8.67
C ASP A 151 0.76 -4.98 8.24
N LEU A 152 1.38 -4.92 7.06
CA LEU A 152 1.86 -3.66 6.47
C LEU A 152 0.71 -2.68 6.23
N ARG A 153 -0.41 -3.17 5.67
CA ARG A 153 -1.63 -2.35 5.50
C ARG A 153 -2.21 -1.89 6.84
N ARG A 154 -2.30 -2.78 7.84
CA ARG A 154 -2.80 -2.44 9.19
C ARG A 154 -1.94 -1.35 9.83
N SER A 155 -0.62 -1.51 9.75
CA SER A 155 0.35 -0.55 10.29
C SER A 155 0.23 0.82 9.63
N CYS A 156 -0.10 0.90 8.34
CA CYS A 156 -0.41 2.18 7.70
C CYS A 156 -1.60 2.88 8.37
N GLY A 157 -2.69 2.15 8.63
CA GLY A 157 -3.87 2.68 9.31
C GLY A 157 -3.56 3.16 10.74
N ASP A 158 -2.78 2.39 11.49
CA ASP A 158 -2.34 2.80 12.84
C ASP A 158 -1.48 4.07 12.81
N ARG A 159 -0.55 4.19 11.87
CA ARG A 159 0.27 5.41 11.71
C ARG A 159 -0.55 6.63 11.34
N LEU A 160 -1.58 6.48 10.50
CA LEU A 160 -2.52 7.57 10.20
C LEU A 160 -3.26 8.02 11.46
N ARG A 161 -3.72 7.07 12.27
CA ARG A 161 -4.36 7.34 13.56
C ARG A 161 -3.42 8.06 14.53
N GLU A 162 -2.17 7.61 14.65
CA GLU A 162 -1.13 8.24 15.48
C GLU A 162 -0.68 9.62 14.97
N ALA A 163 -0.83 9.87 13.67
CA ALA A 163 -0.64 11.19 13.08
C ALA A 163 -1.80 12.15 13.40
N GLY A 164 -2.93 11.64 13.90
CA GLY A 164 -4.11 12.44 14.24
C GLY A 164 -5.11 12.58 13.08
N VAL A 165 -5.01 11.74 12.05
CA VAL A 165 -5.95 11.78 10.93
C VAL A 165 -7.35 11.37 11.42
N PRO A 166 -8.42 12.12 11.06
CA PRO A 166 -9.76 11.79 11.51
C PRO A 166 -10.21 10.38 11.08
N PRO A 167 -10.93 9.63 11.93
CA PRO A 167 -11.34 8.25 11.63
C PRO A 167 -12.12 8.10 10.32
N LEU A 168 -12.95 9.08 9.95
CA LEU A 168 -13.71 9.05 8.69
C LEU A 168 -12.79 9.09 7.46
N VAL A 169 -11.74 9.91 7.51
CA VAL A 169 -10.74 10.01 6.43
C VAL A 169 -9.92 8.72 6.35
N ILE A 170 -9.53 8.15 7.50
CA ILE A 170 -8.84 6.85 7.55
C ILE A 170 -9.74 5.75 6.94
N CYS A 171 -11.02 5.69 7.31
CA CYS A 171 -11.96 4.71 6.77
C CYS A 171 -12.10 4.83 5.25
N ARG A 172 -12.14 6.05 4.70
CA ARG A 172 -12.18 6.28 3.25
C ARG A 172 -10.91 5.80 2.57
N VAL A 173 -9.73 6.17 3.08
CA VAL A 173 -8.43 5.76 2.52
C VAL A 173 -8.27 4.23 2.58
N MET A 174 -8.62 3.61 3.71
CA MET A 174 -8.50 2.15 3.89
C MET A 174 -9.60 1.36 3.16
N ARG A 175 -10.71 1.98 2.76
CA ARG A 175 -11.85 1.31 2.10
C ARG A 175 -12.30 0.05 2.84
N HIS A 176 -12.54 0.18 4.14
CA HIS A 176 -13.09 -0.91 4.96
C HIS A 176 -14.52 -1.22 4.52
N ALA A 177 -14.92 -2.50 4.48
CA ALA A 177 -16.26 -2.87 4.03
C ALA A 177 -17.38 -2.24 4.89
N SER A 178 -17.11 -1.96 6.18
CA SER A 178 -18.03 -1.21 7.06
C SER A 178 -18.14 0.27 6.72
N TRP A 179 -17.16 0.84 6.00
CA TRP A 179 -17.25 2.21 5.48
C TRP A 179 -18.32 2.32 4.39
N GLU A 180 -18.47 1.33 3.50
CA GLU A 180 -19.54 1.35 2.49
C GLU A 180 -20.93 1.39 3.13
N THR A 181 -21.10 0.76 4.30
CA THR A 181 -22.33 0.83 5.11
C THR A 181 -22.47 2.19 5.80
N THR A 182 -21.37 2.73 6.32
CA THR A 182 -21.32 4.05 6.97
C THR A 182 -21.56 5.19 5.98
N ARG A 183 -21.12 5.06 4.72
CA ARG A 183 -21.35 6.00 3.60
C ARG A 183 -22.83 6.21 3.31
N LYS A 184 -23.69 5.23 3.60
CA LYS A 184 -25.16 5.37 3.43
C LYS A 184 -25.78 6.25 4.52
N HIS A 185 -25.12 6.40 5.66
CA HIS A 185 -25.64 7.13 6.82
C HIS A 185 -24.99 8.51 7.03
N TYR A 186 -23.82 8.75 6.44
CA TYR A 186 -23.14 10.05 6.47
C TYR A 186 -23.17 10.68 5.07
N ALA A 187 -23.49 11.98 4.98
CA ALA A 187 -23.53 12.71 3.71
C ALA A 187 -22.26 12.41 2.89
N PRO A 188 -22.36 12.21 1.56
CA PRO A 188 -21.21 11.84 0.73
C PRO A 188 -20.12 12.90 0.88
N GLY A 189 -19.10 12.58 1.69
CA GLY A 189 -17.98 13.49 1.92
C GLY A 189 -17.26 13.76 0.60
N ASN A 190 -16.86 15.02 0.39
CA ASN A 190 -16.09 15.44 -0.77
C ASN A 190 -14.65 14.93 -0.65
N VAL A 191 -14.22 14.11 -1.60
CA VAL A 191 -12.86 13.52 -1.65
C VAL A 191 -11.77 14.60 -1.57
N GLN A 192 -12.01 15.79 -2.12
CA GLN A 192 -11.05 16.88 -2.07
C GLN A 192 -10.90 17.47 -0.67
N SER A 193 -12.01 17.65 0.05
CA SER A 193 -11.97 18.09 1.45
C SER A 193 -11.27 17.06 2.34
N ASP A 194 -11.54 15.77 2.12
CA ASP A 194 -10.86 14.68 2.85
C ASP A 194 -9.35 14.66 2.53
N ALA A 195 -8.96 14.92 1.28
CA ALA A 195 -7.57 15.01 0.86
C ALA A 195 -6.85 16.23 1.46
N GLU A 196 -7.53 17.36 1.59
CA GLU A 196 -6.99 18.57 2.22
C GLU A 196 -6.74 18.36 3.72
N VAL A 197 -7.71 17.77 4.43
CA VAL A 197 -7.57 17.40 5.85
C VAL A 197 -6.40 16.44 6.05
N LEU A 198 -6.35 15.38 5.23
CA LEU A 198 -5.27 14.38 5.28
C LEU A 198 -3.90 15.02 5.12
N ARG A 199 -3.74 15.90 4.12
CA ARG A 199 -2.47 16.58 3.84
C ARG A 199 -2.06 17.53 4.95
N SER A 200 -3.01 18.31 5.46
CA SER A 200 -2.75 19.31 6.50
C SER A 200 -2.23 18.64 7.79
N VAL A 201 -2.91 17.60 8.25
CA VAL A 201 -2.52 16.85 9.45
C VAL A 201 -1.13 16.23 9.31
N LEU A 202 -0.85 15.60 8.16
CA LEU A 202 0.45 14.96 7.92
C LEU A 202 1.58 15.99 7.80
N ALA A 203 1.34 17.11 7.14
CA ALA A 203 2.33 18.20 7.03
C ALA A 203 2.66 18.83 8.39
N GLU A 204 1.67 19.00 9.27
CA GLU A 204 1.90 19.47 10.64
C GLU A 204 2.72 18.47 11.46
N LYS A 205 2.42 17.18 11.32
CA LYS A 205 3.17 16.12 12.01
C LYS A 205 4.64 16.08 11.57
N GLU A 206 4.91 16.21 10.28
CA GLU A 206 6.28 16.24 9.74
C GLU A 206 7.06 17.46 10.23
N LYS A 207 6.44 18.65 10.26
CA LYS A 207 7.04 19.86 10.84
C LYS A 207 7.35 19.69 12.34
N SER A 208 6.43 19.09 13.09
CA SER A 208 6.61 18.80 14.52
C SER A 208 7.75 17.81 14.77
N ALA A 209 7.86 16.77 13.93
CA ALA A 209 8.95 15.79 13.99
C ALA A 209 10.32 16.41 13.66
N ALA A 210 10.38 17.30 12.66
CA ALA A 210 11.61 18.01 12.28
C ALA A 210 12.09 19.04 13.32
N THR A 211 11.19 19.52 14.19
CA THR A 211 11.49 20.55 15.19
C THR A 211 11.88 19.97 16.55
N LYS A 212 11.67 18.67 16.80
CA LYS A 212 12.18 18.02 18.02
C LYS A 212 13.70 17.82 17.90
N PRO A 213 14.54 18.48 18.72
CA PRO A 213 15.95 18.13 18.78
C PRO A 213 16.06 16.68 19.29
N ALA A 214 16.97 15.91 18.68
CA ALA A 214 17.37 14.61 19.22
C ALA A 214 17.92 14.84 20.63
N GLY A 215 17.09 14.52 21.63
CA GLY A 215 17.45 14.53 23.04
C GLY A 215 18.05 13.20 23.46
#